data_AF-A0A2K3LW26-F1
#
_entry.id   AF-A0A2K3LW26-F1
#
_cell.length_a   1.000
_cell.length_b   1.000
_cell.length_c   1.000
_cell.angle_alpha   90.00
_cell.angle_beta   90.00
_cell.angle_gamma   90.00
#
_symmetry.space_group_name_H-M   'P 1'
#
loop_
_entity.id
_entity.type
_entity.pdbx_description
1 polymer ?
#
loop_
_entity_poly.entity_id
_entity_poly.type
_entity_poly.pdbx_seq_one_letter_code
_entity_poly.pdbx_strand_id
1 'polypeptide(L)'
;MTRLTARVQKVKESIEHLMDDDEDMADLYLSRKLEGGASSPISQSGAANNWISSPSTKSKSVATILRDENDVDELEMLLESYYMQIEGTFSRLSTLRGYIDDTEDYINIQLELFLNAGELCLACYSVVTGILGMNLQYDWQNDHDYMFKW
;
A
#
# COMPACT_ATOMS: atom_id res chain seq x y z
N MET A 1 -8.94 -3.40 -3.85
CA MET A 1 -7.54 -3.44 -4.35
C MET A 1 -6.98 -2.06 -4.70
N THR A 2 -7.65 -1.26 -5.55
CA THR A 2 -7.14 0.05 -6.03
C THR A 2 -6.92 1.11 -4.94
N ARG A 3 -7.77 1.16 -3.91
CA ARG A 3 -7.70 2.19 -2.86
C ARG A 3 -6.48 2.06 -1.94
N LEU A 4 -5.98 0.84 -1.71
CA LEU A 4 -4.79 0.63 -0.88
C LEU A 4 -3.53 1.00 -1.67
N THR A 5 -3.43 0.56 -2.94
CA THR A 5 -2.34 0.92 -3.83
C THR A 5 -2.25 2.43 -4.01
N ALA A 6 -3.37 3.12 -4.24
CA ALA A 6 -3.40 4.58 -4.36
C ALA A 6 -2.93 5.31 -3.09
N ARG A 7 -3.22 4.77 -1.90
CA ARG A 7 -2.77 5.36 -0.63
C ARG A 7 -1.28 5.14 -0.39
N VAL A 8 -0.78 3.95 -0.70
CA VAL A 8 0.65 3.64 -0.57
C VAL A 8 1.48 4.48 -1.55
N GLN A 9 0.99 4.62 -2.78
CA GLN A 9 1.63 5.45 -3.80
C GLN A 9 1.64 6.93 -3.40
N LYS A 10 0.55 7.45 -2.83
CA LYS A 10 0.51 8.81 -2.28
C LYS A 10 1.49 9.01 -1.11
N VAL A 11 1.62 8.03 -0.22
CA VAL A 11 2.57 8.10 0.91
C VAL A 11 4.01 8.06 0.38
N LYS A 12 4.29 7.24 -0.62
CA LYS A 12 5.59 7.19 -1.30
C LYS A 12 5.95 8.56 -1.90
N GLU A 13 5.07 9.14 -2.71
CA GLU A 13 5.28 10.46 -3.33
C GLU A 13 5.46 11.58 -2.29
N SER A 14 4.74 11.51 -1.16
CA SER A 14 4.86 12.51 -0.10
C SER A 14 6.17 12.41 0.67
N ILE A 15 6.72 11.20 0.83
CA ILE A 15 8.01 10.97 1.49
C ILE A 15 9.16 11.33 0.55
N GLU A 16 9.07 10.98 -0.73
CA GLU A 16 10.02 11.37 -1.78
C GLU A 16 10.11 12.90 -1.90
N HIS A 17 8.96 13.58 -1.94
CA HIS A 17 8.94 15.04 -1.99
C HIS A 17 9.54 15.71 -0.75
N LEU A 18 9.35 15.13 0.44
CA LEU A 18 9.94 15.64 1.68
C LEU A 18 11.47 15.37 1.75
N MET A 19 11.95 14.35 1.05
CA MET A 19 13.37 13.99 0.97
C MET A 19 14.13 14.88 -0.03
N ASP A 20 13.47 15.38 -1.08
CA ASP A 20 14.08 16.24 -2.10
C ASP A 20 14.24 17.72 -1.67
N ASP A 21 13.57 18.15 -0.59
CA ASP A 21 13.52 19.57 -0.17
C ASP A 21 14.09 19.79 1.24
N ASP A 22 15.39 20.12 1.31
CA ASP A 22 16.14 20.35 2.56
C ASP A 22 15.52 21.45 3.44
N GLU A 23 14.80 22.41 2.84
CA GLU A 23 14.14 23.52 3.55
C GLU A 23 12.96 23.04 4.40
N ASP A 24 12.15 22.10 3.89
CA ASP A 24 11.05 21.48 4.62
C ASP A 24 11.57 20.46 5.67
N MET A 25 12.73 19.85 5.42
CA MET A 25 13.40 18.95 6.35
C MET A 25 13.95 19.69 7.58
N ALA A 26 14.54 20.87 7.38
CA ALA A 26 15.03 21.73 8.45
C ALA A 26 13.90 22.29 9.34
N ASP A 27 12.69 22.49 8.78
CA ASP A 27 11.54 23.04 9.50
C ASP A 27 10.89 22.02 10.47
N LEU A 28 11.21 20.74 10.33
CA LEU A 28 10.81 19.64 11.21
C LEU A 28 11.55 19.66 12.57
N TYR A 29 12.67 20.37 12.67
CA TYR A 29 13.41 20.62 13.93
C TYR A 29 12.73 21.70 14.80
N LEU A 30 11.56 21.37 15.33
CA LEU A 30 10.72 22.28 16.13
C LEU A 30 11.33 22.66 17.50
N SER A 31 12.16 21.80 18.09
CA SER A 31 12.77 22.03 19.42
C SER A 31 13.66 23.29 19.45
N ARG A 32 14.40 23.56 18.38
CA ARG A 32 15.28 24.74 18.25
C ARG A 32 14.50 26.00 17.87
N LYS A 33 13.42 25.86 17.10
CA LYS A 33 12.52 26.98 16.71
C LYS A 33 11.80 27.57 17.92
N LEU A 34 11.50 26.75 18.92
CA LEU A 34 11.00 27.18 20.23
C LEU A 34 12.07 27.84 21.12
N GLU A 35 13.31 27.36 21.10
CA GLU A 35 14.41 27.98 21.86
C GLU A 35 14.92 29.29 21.24
N GLY A 36 14.83 29.46 19.92
CA GLY A 36 15.19 30.71 19.22
C GLY A 36 14.13 31.81 19.27
N GLY A 37 12.88 31.47 19.61
CA GLY A 37 11.73 32.39 19.62
C GLY A 37 11.41 33.06 20.97
N ALA A 38 12.09 32.68 22.05
CA ALA A 38 11.79 33.17 23.41
C ALA A 38 12.74 34.26 23.93
N SER A 39 13.49 34.96 23.06
CA SER A 39 14.28 36.13 23.47
C SER A 39 13.52 37.43 23.18
N SER A 40 12.54 37.72 24.04
CA SER A 40 11.94 39.05 24.18
C SER A 40 13.04 40.10 24.44
N PRO A 41 13.05 41.26 23.78
CA PRO A 41 14.06 42.28 24.04
C PRO A 41 13.79 42.89 25.43
N ILE A 42 14.65 42.56 26.38
CA ILE A 42 14.69 43.24 27.67
C ILE A 42 15.10 44.70 27.44
N SER A 43 14.14 45.61 27.54
CA SER A 43 14.37 47.05 27.64
C SER A 43 15.14 47.35 28.93
N GLN A 44 16.47 47.46 28.83
CA GLN A 44 17.31 48.02 29.90
C GLN A 44 17.77 49.42 29.50
N SER A 45 17.11 50.41 30.11
CA SER A 45 17.49 51.81 30.08
C SER A 45 18.84 52.01 30.79
N GLY A 46 19.86 52.45 30.05
CA GLY A 46 21.13 52.93 30.58
C GLY A 46 21.86 53.76 29.53
N ALA A 47 21.86 55.08 29.71
CA ALA A 47 22.44 56.05 28.79
C ALA A 47 23.97 55.94 28.70
N ALA A 48 24.54 55.91 27.49
CA ALA A 48 25.40 56.96 26.94
C ALA A 48 26.26 56.49 25.75
N ASN A 49 26.13 57.27 24.67
CA ASN A 49 27.14 57.63 23.66
C ASN A 49 27.40 56.79 22.39
N ASN A 50 26.89 57.40 21.31
CA ASN A 50 27.48 57.64 19.99
C ASN A 50 27.65 56.45 19.03
N TRP A 51 26.61 56.27 18.21
CA TRP A 51 26.48 55.24 17.19
C TRP A 51 27.23 55.65 15.92
N ILE A 52 28.36 54.99 15.67
CA ILE A 52 29.03 54.91 14.37
C ILE A 52 28.20 53.95 13.51
N SER A 53 27.74 54.45 12.36
CA SER A 53 27.04 53.69 11.34
C SER A 53 27.89 52.50 10.86
N SER A 54 27.31 51.30 10.79
CA SER A 54 27.89 50.15 10.08
C SER A 54 26.80 49.34 9.39
N PRO A 55 27.04 48.79 8.18
CA PRO A 55 26.05 48.06 7.40
C PRO A 55 25.72 46.71 8.04
N SER A 56 24.43 46.40 8.11
CA SER A 56 23.89 45.11 8.55
C SER A 56 24.23 44.00 7.56
N THR A 57 25.45 43.48 7.64
CA THR A 57 25.77 42.18 7.05
C THR A 57 25.34 41.12 8.07
N LYS A 58 24.23 40.44 7.78
CA LYS A 58 23.76 39.28 8.55
C LYS A 58 24.77 38.15 8.36
N SER A 59 25.86 38.18 9.11
CA SER A 59 26.76 37.03 9.24
C SER A 59 26.05 35.97 10.07
N LYS A 60 25.30 35.09 9.40
CA LYS A 60 24.93 33.80 9.98
C LYS A 60 26.24 33.07 10.28
N SER A 61 26.44 32.73 11.55
CA SER A 61 27.65 32.07 12.04
C SER A 61 27.85 30.73 11.32
N VAL A 62 29.02 30.54 10.70
CA VAL A 62 29.42 29.32 9.98
C VAL A 62 29.36 28.08 10.88
N ALA A 63 29.53 28.24 12.20
CA ALA A 63 29.42 27.16 13.18
C ALA A 63 27.97 26.68 13.40
N THR A 64 26.97 27.50 13.07
CA THR A 64 25.56 27.07 13.12
C THR A 64 25.18 26.29 11.88
N ILE A 65 25.74 26.63 10.70
CA ILE A 65 25.49 25.94 9.43
C ILE A 65 26.09 24.52 9.46
N LEU A 66 27.35 24.38 9.87
CA LEU A 66 28.03 23.08 9.93
C LEU A 66 27.40 22.08 10.92
N ARG A 67 26.65 22.58 11.91
CA ARG A 67 25.93 21.74 12.89
C ARG A 67 24.49 21.45 12.45
N ASP A 68 23.95 22.27 11.55
CA ASP A 68 22.65 22.09 10.92
C ASP A 68 22.72 21.02 9.82
N GLU A 69 23.75 21.07 8.98
CA GLU A 69 24.01 20.08 7.92
C GLU A 69 24.16 18.66 8.49
N ASN A 70 24.96 18.47 9.56
CA ASN A 70 25.18 17.15 10.14
C ASN A 70 23.92 16.53 10.80
N ASP A 71 23.00 17.37 11.31
CA ASP A 71 21.73 16.91 11.88
C ASP A 71 20.74 16.54 10.76
N VAL A 72 20.75 17.28 9.65
CA VAL A 72 19.96 16.98 8.43
C VAL A 72 20.46 15.70 7.75
N ASP A 73 21.78 15.53 7.60
CA ASP A 73 22.40 14.32 7.03
C ASP A 73 22.03 13.04 7.80
N GLU A 74 21.97 13.10 9.14
CA GLU A 74 21.55 11.94 9.96
C GLU A 74 20.06 11.61 9.77
N LEU A 75 19.23 12.64 9.60
CA LEU A 75 17.80 12.49 9.31
C LEU A 75 17.58 11.88 7.92
N GLU A 76 18.34 12.31 6.93
CA GLU A 76 18.32 11.80 5.56
C GLU A 76 18.66 10.30 5.51
N MET A 77 19.75 9.87 6.15
CA MET A 77 20.11 8.45 6.22
C MET A 77 19.02 7.58 6.86
N LEU A 78 18.37 8.08 7.92
CA LEU A 78 17.28 7.36 8.58
C LEU A 78 16.05 7.28 7.66
N LEU A 79 15.66 8.41 7.06
CA LEU A 79 14.50 8.52 6.18
C LEU A 79 14.68 7.64 4.93
N GLU A 80 15.88 7.59 4.36
CA GLU A 80 16.21 6.74 3.23
C GLU A 80 16.15 5.25 3.60
N SER A 81 16.62 4.86 4.79
CA SER A 81 16.48 3.47 5.26
C SER A 81 15.01 3.06 5.42
N TYR A 82 14.15 3.97 5.91
CA TYR A 82 12.71 3.75 6.03
C TYR A 82 12.04 3.69 4.65
N TYR A 83 12.45 4.54 3.71
CA TYR A 83 11.94 4.54 2.34
C TYR A 83 12.28 3.22 1.64
N MET A 84 13.52 2.76 1.76
CA MET A 84 13.96 1.47 1.24
C MET A 84 13.18 0.30 1.87
N GLN A 85 12.90 0.37 3.18
CA GLN A 85 12.07 -0.62 3.86
C GLN A 85 10.63 -0.62 3.34
N ILE A 86 10.02 0.56 3.18
CA ILE A 86 8.66 0.72 2.65
C ILE A 86 8.58 0.14 1.24
N GLU A 87 9.52 0.47 0.35
CA GLU A 87 9.56 -0.07 -1.01
C GLU A 87 9.77 -1.61 -1.02
N GLY A 88 10.64 -2.11 -0.15
CA GLY A 88 10.84 -3.56 0.03
C GLY A 88 9.57 -4.29 0.48
N THR A 89 8.79 -3.69 1.39
CA THR A 89 7.50 -4.25 1.81
C THR A 89 6.42 -4.12 0.73
N PHE A 90 6.43 -3.04 -0.06
CA PHE A 90 5.51 -2.84 -1.17
C PHE A 90 5.73 -3.85 -2.30
N SER A 91 6.99 -4.14 -2.66
CA SER A 91 7.35 -5.16 -3.65
C SER A 91 6.85 -6.56 -3.25
N ARG A 92 7.00 -6.93 -1.96
CA ARG A 92 6.44 -8.17 -1.42
C ARG A 92 4.91 -8.19 -1.47
N LEU A 93 4.26 -7.07 -1.15
CA LEU A 93 2.81 -6.93 -1.21
C LEU A 93 2.30 -7.03 -2.67
N SER A 94 3.04 -6.49 -3.63
CA SER A 94 2.75 -6.62 -5.06
C SER A 94 2.89 -8.07 -5.53
N THR A 95 3.90 -8.78 -5.05
CA THR A 95 4.10 -10.21 -5.36
C THR A 95 2.99 -11.06 -4.75
N LEU A 96 2.65 -10.83 -3.47
CA LEU A 96 1.55 -11.51 -2.79
C LEU A 96 0.21 -11.25 -3.50
N ARG A 97 0.01 -10.03 -4.00
CA ARG A 97 -1.15 -9.68 -4.80
C ARG A 97 -1.24 -10.53 -6.06
N GLY A 98 -0.13 -10.72 -6.77
CA GLY A 98 -0.06 -11.61 -7.93
C GLY A 98 -0.45 -13.05 -7.56
N TYR A 99 0.08 -13.60 -6.47
CA TYR A 99 -0.29 -14.93 -6.00
C TYR A 99 -1.78 -15.09 -5.68
N ILE A 100 -2.43 -14.05 -5.16
CA ILE A 100 -3.87 -14.06 -4.89
C ILE A 100 -4.67 -14.05 -6.20
N ASP A 101 -4.26 -13.23 -7.17
CA ASP A 101 -4.88 -13.14 -8.51
C ASP A 101 -4.80 -14.49 -9.24
N ASP A 102 -3.61 -15.10 -9.25
CA ASP A 102 -3.39 -16.44 -9.83
C ASP A 102 -4.27 -17.52 -9.16
N THR A 103 -4.50 -17.40 -7.84
CA THR A 103 -5.35 -18.31 -7.08
C THR A 103 -6.83 -18.08 -7.37
N GLU A 104 -7.26 -16.84 -7.57
CA GLU A 104 -8.62 -16.47 -7.95
C GLU A 104 -8.97 -17.06 -9.32
N ASP A 105 -8.08 -16.89 -10.31
CA ASP A 105 -8.25 -17.45 -11.64
C ASP A 105 -8.30 -18.99 -11.61
N TYR A 106 -7.46 -19.64 -10.81
CA TYR A 106 -7.48 -21.09 -10.64
C TYR A 106 -8.83 -21.59 -10.08
N ILE A 107 -9.34 -20.93 -9.03
CA ILE A 107 -10.63 -21.29 -8.42
C ILE A 107 -11.77 -21.07 -9.42
N ASN A 108 -11.72 -19.97 -10.18
CA ASN A 108 -12.75 -19.64 -11.16
C ASN A 108 -12.82 -20.72 -12.27
N ILE A 109 -11.68 -21.10 -12.85
CA ILE A 109 -11.60 -22.16 -13.86
C ILE A 109 -12.05 -23.50 -13.28
N GLN A 110 -11.66 -23.83 -12.05
CA GLN A 110 -12.04 -25.08 -11.40
C GLN A 110 -13.55 -25.18 -11.17
N LEU A 111 -14.18 -24.08 -10.73
CA LEU A 111 -15.62 -24.03 -10.49
C LEU A 111 -16.41 -24.18 -11.79
N GLU A 112 -16.00 -23.47 -12.84
CA GLU A 112 -16.63 -23.55 -14.16
C GLU A 112 -16.56 -24.98 -14.72
N LEU A 113 -15.40 -25.63 -14.61
CA LEU A 113 -15.23 -27.02 -15.04
C LEU A 113 -16.13 -27.97 -14.25
N PHE A 114 -16.23 -27.80 -12.93
CA PHE A 114 -17.06 -28.65 -12.07
C PHE A 114 -18.55 -28.51 -12.41
N LEU A 115 -19.03 -27.28 -12.62
CA LEU A 115 -20.41 -27.01 -13.05
C LEU A 115 -20.71 -27.64 -14.42
N ASN A 116 -19.84 -27.44 -15.41
CA ASN A 116 -20.00 -28.03 -16.73
C ASN A 116 -20.00 -29.58 -16.70
N ALA A 117 -19.14 -30.18 -15.88
CA ALA A 117 -19.12 -31.63 -15.69
C ALA A 117 -20.40 -32.15 -15.01
N GLY A 118 -20.92 -31.41 -14.02
CA GLY A 118 -22.20 -31.71 -13.36
C GLY A 118 -23.37 -31.65 -14.33
N GLU A 119 -23.42 -30.61 -15.18
CA GLU A 119 -24.46 -30.45 -16.20
C GLU A 119 -24.39 -31.55 -17.26
N LEU A 120 -23.19 -31.95 -17.70
CA LEU A 120 -23.00 -33.11 -18.59
C LEU A 120 -23.53 -34.40 -17.96
N CYS A 121 -23.26 -34.63 -16.67
CA CYS A 121 -23.74 -35.81 -15.96
C CYS A 121 -25.27 -35.83 -15.85
N LEU A 122 -25.88 -34.69 -15.50
CA LEU A 122 -27.34 -34.52 -15.49
C LEU A 122 -27.94 -34.72 -16.88
N ALA A 123 -27.27 -34.24 -17.94
CA ALA A 123 -27.69 -34.47 -19.31
C ALA A 123 -27.71 -35.97 -19.64
N CYS A 124 -26.64 -36.72 -19.33
CA CYS A 124 -26.60 -38.17 -19.51
C CYS A 124 -27.71 -38.89 -18.74
N TYR A 125 -27.94 -38.51 -17.48
CA TYR A 125 -29.01 -39.08 -16.66
C TYR A 125 -30.41 -38.77 -17.22
N SER A 126 -30.62 -37.54 -17.72
CA SER A 126 -31.87 -37.12 -18.34
C SER A 126 -32.15 -37.89 -19.64
N VAL A 127 -31.11 -38.20 -20.43
CA VAL A 127 -31.24 -39.02 -21.64
C VAL A 127 -31.66 -40.45 -21.27
N VAL A 128 -31.02 -41.06 -20.28
CA VAL A 128 -31.38 -42.41 -19.80
C VAL A 128 -32.82 -42.42 -19.29
N THR A 129 -33.20 -41.43 -18.48
CA THR A 129 -34.57 -41.31 -17.97
C THR A 129 -35.57 -41.05 -19.10
N GLY A 130 -35.20 -40.27 -20.12
CA GLY A 130 -36.02 -40.03 -21.30
C GLY A 130 -36.28 -41.31 -22.11
N ILE A 131 -35.24 -42.09 -22.40
CA ILE A 131 -35.36 -43.36 -23.13
C ILE A 131 -36.25 -44.36 -22.37
N LEU A 132 -36.10 -44.43 -21.05
CA LEU A 132 -36.88 -45.32 -20.19
C LEU A 132 -38.30 -44.83 -19.91
N GLY A 133 -38.53 -43.51 -19.91
CA GLY A 133 -39.84 -42.89 -19.70
C GLY A 133 -40.71 -42.83 -20.96
N MET A 134 -40.11 -43.00 -22.15
CA MET A 134 -40.86 -43.15 -23.39
C MET A 134 -41.59 -44.51 -23.38
N ASN A 135 -42.92 -44.46 -23.52
CA ASN A 135 -43.87 -45.58 -23.48
C ASN A 135 -43.68 -46.57 -24.66
N LEU A 136 -42.53 -47.23 -24.71
CA LEU A 136 -42.17 -48.26 -25.69
C LEU A 136 -42.12 -49.60 -24.94
N GLN A 137 -42.85 -50.60 -25.43
CA GLN A 137 -42.80 -51.96 -24.88
C GLN A 137 -41.44 -52.59 -25.22
N TYR A 138 -40.53 -52.61 -24.24
CA TYR A 138 -39.24 -53.29 -24.37
C TYR A 138 -39.33 -54.72 -23.84
N ASP A 139 -38.71 -55.65 -24.57
CA ASP A 139 -38.77 -57.11 -24.30
C ASP A 139 -38.12 -57.51 -22.94
N TRP A 140 -37.20 -56.69 -22.42
CA TRP A 140 -36.50 -56.91 -21.14
C TRP A 140 -37.31 -56.51 -19.90
N GLN A 141 -38.44 -55.82 -20.07
CA GLN A 141 -39.30 -55.40 -18.95
C GLN A 141 -40.16 -56.55 -18.39
N ASN A 142 -40.28 -57.66 -19.12
CA ASN A 142 -41.14 -58.79 -18.75
C ASN A 142 -40.51 -59.78 -17.74
N ASP A 143 -39.18 -59.75 -17.53
CA ASP A 143 -38.46 -60.77 -16.72
C ASP A 143 -37.60 -60.16 -15.58
N HIS A 144 -37.71 -58.85 -15.33
CA HIS A 144 -36.85 -58.13 -14.38
C HIS A 144 -37.64 -57.36 -13.30
N ASP A 145 -38.46 -58.09 -12.54
CA ASP A 145 -39.25 -57.61 -11.38
C ASP A 145 -38.37 -57.04 -10.23
N TYR A 146 -37.05 -57.24 -10.28
CA TYR A 146 -36.10 -56.79 -9.25
C TYR A 146 -35.34 -55.51 -9.59
N MET A 147 -35.48 -54.94 -10.81
CA MET A 147 -34.65 -53.80 -11.23
C MET A 147 -35.16 -52.44 -10.73
N PHE A 148 -36.47 -52.30 -10.46
CA PHE A 148 -37.06 -51.09 -9.90
C PHE A 148 -38.04 -51.46 -8.79
N LYS A 149 -37.50 -51.75 -7.61
CA LYS A 149 -38.32 -51.96 -6.41
C LYS A 149 -38.48 -50.61 -5.72
N TRP A 150 -39.61 -49.96 -5.94
CA TRP A 150 -40.05 -48.82 -5.13
C TRP A 150 -40.75 -49.30 -3.86
#